data_AF-A0A2J8XKG5-F1
#
_entry.id   AF-A0A2J8XKG5-F1
#
_cell.length_a   1.000
_cell.length_b   1.000
_cell.length_c   1.000
_cell.angle_alpha   90.00
_cell.angle_beta   90.00
_cell.angle_gamma   90.00
#
_symmetry.space_group_name_H-M   'P 1'
#
loop_
_entity.id
_entity.type
_entity.pdbx_description
1 polymer ?
#
loop_
_entity_poly.entity_id
_entity_poly.type
_entity_poly.pdbx_seq_one_letter_code
_entity_poly.pdbx_strand_id
1 'polypeptide(L)'
;MVLELNASDDRGIDIVRGPILSFASTRTIFKKGFKLVILDEADAMTQDAQNALRRVIEKFTENTRFCLICNYLSKIIPALQSRCTRFRFGPLTPELMVP
;
A
#
# COMPACT_ATOMS: atom_id res chain seq x y z
N MET A 1 -12.47 -2.15 -7.48
CA MET A 1 -12.27 -3.43 -6.74
C MET A 1 -11.14 -3.18 -5.78
N VAL A 2 -11.27 -3.62 -4.52
CA VAL A 2 -10.32 -3.30 -3.44
C VAL A 2 -9.76 -4.61 -2.88
N LEU A 3 -8.45 -4.65 -2.66
CA LEU A 3 -7.76 -5.63 -1.82
C LEU A 3 -7.21 -4.88 -0.61
N GLU A 4 -7.60 -5.30 0.59
CA GLU A 4 -7.13 -4.74 1.86
C GLU A 4 -6.31 -5.80 2.58
N LEU A 5 -5.17 -5.39 3.12
CA LEU A 5 -4.25 -6.25 3.85
C LEU A 5 -3.68 -5.47 5.03
N ASN A 6 -3.67 -6.08 6.22
CA ASN A 6 -2.86 -5.60 7.32
C ASN A 6 -1.44 -6.18 7.19
N ALA A 7 -0.44 -5.33 7.04
CA ALA A 7 0.93 -5.76 6.82
C ALA A 7 1.65 -6.25 8.09
N SER A 8 1.06 -6.09 9.28
CA SER A 8 1.63 -6.65 10.51
C SER A 8 1.30 -8.13 10.72
N ASP A 9 0.18 -8.61 10.17
CA ASP A 9 -0.22 -10.02 10.21
C ASP A 9 0.74 -10.90 9.41
N ASP A 10 1.18 -10.42 8.24
CA ASP A 10 2.19 -11.08 7.41
C ASP A 10 3.16 -10.06 6.80
N ARG A 11 4.33 -9.96 7.42
CA ARG A 11 5.40 -9.00 7.11
C ARG A 11 6.32 -9.46 5.98
N GLY A 12 6.13 -10.69 5.52
CA GLY A 12 7.03 -11.41 4.61
C GLY A 12 6.99 -10.87 3.19
N ILE A 13 7.99 -11.22 2.39
CA ILE A 13 8.00 -10.92 0.95
C ILE A 13 6.89 -11.68 0.19
N ASP A 14 6.40 -12.77 0.77
CA ASP A 14 5.44 -13.67 0.13
C ASP A 14 4.06 -13.04 -0.04
N ILE A 15 3.62 -12.17 0.87
CA ILE A 15 2.38 -11.39 0.68
C ILE A 15 2.45 -10.54 -0.59
N VAL A 16 3.62 -10.01 -0.91
CA VAL A 16 3.84 -9.18 -2.10
C VAL A 16 3.86 -10.03 -3.36
N ARG A 17 4.57 -11.16 -3.32
CA ARG A 17 4.73 -12.06 -4.48
C ARG A 17 3.49 -12.90 -4.76
N GLY A 18 2.65 -13.14 -3.76
CA GLY A 18 1.42 -13.90 -3.86
C GLY A 18 0.22 -12.99 -4.11
N PRO A 19 -0.57 -12.66 -3.07
CA PRO A 19 -1.87 -12.01 -3.22
C PRO A 19 -1.78 -10.65 -3.90
N ILE A 20 -0.81 -9.80 -3.54
CA ILE A 20 -0.69 -8.45 -4.13
C ILE A 20 -0.36 -8.54 -5.62
N LEU A 21 0.63 -9.35 -6.01
CA LEU A 21 1.03 -9.53 -7.40
C LEU A 21 -0.10 -10.15 -8.24
N SER A 22 -0.73 -11.21 -7.71
CA SER A 22 -1.88 -11.85 -8.36
C SER A 22 -3.00 -10.85 -8.58
N PHE A 23 -3.40 -10.14 -7.52
CA PHE A 23 -4.43 -9.13 -7.61
C PHE A 23 -4.06 -8.03 -8.61
N ALA A 24 -2.85 -7.47 -8.58
CA ALA A 24 -2.42 -6.39 -9.47
C ALA A 24 -2.33 -6.81 -10.95
N SER A 25 -1.94 -8.05 -11.22
CA SER A 25 -1.72 -8.58 -12.58
C SER A 25 -2.99 -8.88 -13.37
N THR A 26 -4.11 -9.16 -12.69
CA THR A 26 -5.40 -9.43 -13.36
C THR A 26 -5.97 -8.18 -14.03
N ARG A 27 -6.52 -8.29 -15.24
CA ARG A 27 -7.23 -7.15 -15.86
C ARG A 27 -8.72 -7.22 -15.53
N THR A 28 -9.33 -6.09 -15.19
CA THR A 28 -10.79 -5.99 -15.10
C THR A 28 -11.38 -5.88 -16.50
N ILE A 29 -11.69 -7.03 -17.11
CA ILE A 29 -12.20 -7.12 -18.49
C ILE A 29 -13.54 -6.36 -18.66
N PHE A 30 -14.37 -6.32 -17.60
CA PHE A 30 -15.73 -5.78 -17.66
C PHE A 30 -15.96 -4.54 -16.77
N LYS A 31 -14.93 -4.03 -16.09
CA LYS A 31 -15.05 -2.88 -15.19
C LYS A 31 -14.10 -1.76 -15.62
N LYS A 32 -14.67 -0.60 -15.96
CA LYS A 32 -13.91 0.65 -16.14
C LYS A 32 -13.37 1.12 -14.79
N GLY A 33 -12.12 1.57 -14.77
CA GLY A 33 -11.45 2.14 -13.60
C GLY A 33 -10.26 1.31 -13.11
N PHE A 34 -9.62 1.78 -12.04
CA PHE A 34 -8.47 1.13 -11.43
C PHE A 34 -8.91 0.19 -10.30
N LYS A 35 -8.10 -0.84 -10.04
CA LYS A 35 -8.14 -1.57 -8.77
C LYS A 35 -7.40 -0.77 -7.70
N LEU A 36 -7.71 -1.04 -6.44
CA LEU A 36 -7.05 -0.42 -5.30
C LEU A 36 -6.49 -1.51 -4.38
N VAL A 37 -5.23 -1.39 -4.00
CA VAL A 37 -4.62 -2.17 -2.92
C VAL A 37 -4.39 -1.23 -1.74
N ILE A 38 -4.91 -1.58 -0.58
CA ILE A 38 -4.71 -0.87 0.68
C ILE A 38 -3.84 -1.76 1.58
N LEU A 39 -2.73 -1.20 2.03
CA LEU A 39 -1.81 -1.84 2.97
C LEU A 39 -1.80 -1.01 4.24
N ASP A 40 -2.42 -1.54 5.29
CA ASP A 40 -2.34 -0.94 6.62
C ASP A 40 -1.08 -1.41 7.34
N GLU A 41 -0.60 -0.59 8.28
CA GLU A 41 0.64 -0.83 9.04
C GLU A 41 1.84 -1.16 8.13
N ALA A 42 1.96 -0.49 6.98
CA ALA A 42 2.99 -0.76 5.98
C ALA A 42 4.43 -0.56 6.51
N ASP A 43 4.59 0.16 7.62
CA ASP A 43 5.84 0.30 8.36
C ASP A 43 6.24 -0.95 9.17
N ALA A 44 5.38 -1.96 9.24
CA ALA A 44 5.69 -3.30 9.76
C ALA A 44 6.33 -4.21 8.70
N MET A 45 6.27 -3.87 7.40
CA MET A 45 6.84 -4.68 6.33
C MET A 45 8.37 -4.72 6.39
N THR A 46 8.94 -5.90 6.11
CA THR A 46 10.39 -6.06 5.90
C THR A 46 10.89 -5.24 4.71
N GLN A 47 12.17 -4.83 4.73
CA GLN A 47 12.76 -4.07 3.61
C GLN A 47 12.68 -4.83 2.28
N ASP A 48 12.85 -6.16 2.31
CA ASP A 48 12.74 -6.99 1.11
C ASP A 48 11.32 -7.01 0.54
N ALA A 49 10.30 -7.10 1.40
CA ALA A 49 8.90 -6.97 1.00
C ALA A 49 8.63 -5.59 0.41
N GLN A 50 9.12 -4.51 1.02
CA GLN A 50 8.98 -3.15 0.49
C GLN A 50 9.66 -2.97 -0.87
N ASN A 51 10.87 -3.53 -1.05
CA ASN A 51 11.59 -3.52 -2.32
C ASN A 51 10.86 -4.31 -3.41
N ALA A 52 10.26 -5.45 -3.06
CA ALA A 52 9.39 -6.20 -3.97
C ALA A 52 8.14 -5.37 -4.33
N LEU A 53 7.50 -4.73 -3.34
CA LEU A 53 6.28 -3.96 -3.52
C LEU A 53 6.52 -2.79 -4.47
N ARG A 54 7.65 -2.09 -4.34
CA ARG A 54 8.09 -1.03 -5.25
C ARG A 54 8.01 -1.48 -6.71
N ARG A 55 8.54 -2.67 -7.03
CA ARG A 55 8.53 -3.21 -8.40
C ARG A 55 7.11 -3.49 -8.89
N VAL A 56 6.23 -3.98 -8.01
CA VAL A 56 4.82 -4.22 -8.34
C VAL A 56 4.10 -2.90 -8.63
N ILE A 57 4.30 -1.88 -7.80
CA ILE A 57 3.71 -0.54 -8.00
C ILE A 57 4.12 0.03 -9.36
N GLU A 58 5.41 0.01 -9.68
CA GLU A 58 5.93 0.49 -10.96
C GLU A 58 5.31 -0.27 -12.15
N LYS A 59 5.26 -1.60 -12.06
CA LYS A 59 4.80 -2.46 -13.16
C LYS A 59 3.31 -2.34 -13.45
N PHE A 60 2.48 -2.10 -12.43
CA PHE A 60 1.02 -2.18 -12.56
C PHE A 60 0.28 -0.87 -12.31
N THR A 61 0.98 0.27 -12.33
CA THR A 61 0.40 1.61 -12.10
C THR A 61 -0.77 1.97 -13.03
N GLU A 62 -0.77 1.46 -14.26
CA GLU A 62 -1.84 1.69 -15.25
C GLU A 62 -3.16 0.96 -14.90
N ASN A 63 -3.10 -0.07 -14.05
CA ASN A 63 -4.24 -0.93 -13.75
C ASN A 63 -4.64 -0.89 -12.26
N THR A 64 -3.67 -0.64 -11.38
CA THR A 64 -3.83 -0.73 -9.93
C THR A 64 -3.20 0.47 -9.24
N ARG A 65 -3.96 1.10 -8.35
CA ARG A 65 -3.50 2.12 -7.42
C ARG A 65 -3.21 1.49 -6.06
N PHE A 66 -2.29 2.10 -5.32
CA PHE A 66 -1.84 1.63 -4.02
C PHE A 66 -2.03 2.73 -2.98
N CYS A 67 -2.53 2.36 -1.81
CA CYS A 67 -2.65 3.19 -0.63
C CYS A 67 -1.85 2.50 0.49
N LEU A 68 -0.86 3.19 1.03
CA LEU A 68 -0.03 2.71 2.14
C LEU A 68 -0.35 3.56 3.36
N ILE A 69 -0.70 2.92 4.45
CA ILE A 69 -0.96 3.56 5.74
C ILE A 69 0.17 3.12 6.68
N CYS A 70 0.73 4.07 7.41
CA CYS A 70 1.84 3.81 8.32
C CYS A 70 1.91 4.89 9.39
N ASN A 71 2.48 4.54 10.55
CA ASN A 71 2.71 5.50 11.63
C ASN A 71 4.07 6.20 11.49
N TYR A 72 5.08 5.45 11.04
CA TYR A 72 6.45 5.93 10.93
C TYR A 72 6.93 5.95 9.47
N LEU A 73 6.84 7.12 8.82
CA LEU A 73 7.36 7.29 7.45
C LEU A 73 8.84 6.91 7.32
N SER A 74 9.64 7.07 8.38
CA SER A 74 11.05 6.67 8.42
C SER A 74 11.30 5.18 8.23
N LYS A 75 10.30 4.33 8.48
CA LYS A 75 10.35 2.87 8.26
C LYS A 75 9.93 2.46 6.85
N ILE A 76 9.42 3.39 6.05
CA ILE A 76 9.10 3.17 4.64
C ILE A 76 10.31 3.53 3.79
N ILE A 77 10.78 2.63 2.92
CA ILE A 77 11.95 2.87 2.08
C ILE A 77 11.74 4.11 1.19
N PRO A 78 12.76 4.94 0.96
CA PRO A 78 12.65 6.16 0.15
C PRO A 78 12.06 5.92 -1.26
N ALA A 79 12.32 4.74 -1.83
CA ALA A 79 11.76 4.36 -3.12
C ALA A 79 10.22 4.24 -3.09
N LEU A 80 9.61 3.65 -2.05
CA LEU A 80 8.15 3.64 -1.96
C LEU A 80 7.59 5.05 -1.77
N GLN A 81 8.23 5.84 -0.90
CA GLN A 81 7.81 7.22 -0.66
C GLN A 81 7.79 8.07 -1.93
N SER A 82 8.77 7.90 -2.83
CA SER A 82 8.83 8.69 -4.07
C SER A 82 7.77 8.30 -5.12
N ARG A 83 7.09 7.17 -4.95
CA ARG A 83 6.06 6.64 -5.87
C ARG A 83 4.64 6.93 -5.39
N CYS A 84 4.50 7.49 -4.19
CA CYS A 84 3.22 7.80 -3.59
C CYS A 84 3.11 9.30 -3.31
N THR A 85 1.90 9.84 -3.46
CA THR A 85 1.60 11.17 -2.91
C THR A 85 1.44 11.04 -1.40
N ARG A 86 2.15 11.87 -0.64
CA ARG A 86 2.20 11.78 0.82
C ARG A 86 1.12 12.66 1.44
N PHE A 87 0.28 12.06 2.28
CA PHE A 87 -0.68 12.75 3.12
C PHE A 87 -0.28 12.54 4.57
N ARG A 88 0.09 13.62 5.27
CA ARG A 88 0.48 13.56 6.69
C ARG A 88 -0.73 13.91 7.54
N PHE A 89 -1.16 12.94 8.34
CA PHE A 89 -2.22 13.13 9.32
C PHE A 89 -1.56 13.61 10.62
N GLY A 90 -1.88 14.84 11.01
CA GLY A 90 -1.48 15.39 12.30
C GLY A 90 -2.41 14.94 13.42
N PRO A 91 -2.05 15.20 14.68
CA PRO A 91 -2.97 15.05 15.80
C PRO A 91 -4.28 15.80 15.53
N LEU A 92 -5.40 15.24 15.97
CA LEU A 92 -6.68 15.93 15.90
C LEU A 92 -6.64 17.15 16.82
N THR A 93 -7.29 18.24 16.41
CA THR A 93 -7.51 19.38 17.30
C THR A 93 -8.66 19.05 18.25
N PRO A 94 -8.71 19.62 19.47
CA PRO A 94 -9.75 19.32 20.45
C PRO A 94 -11.18 19.53 19.93
N GLU A 95 -11.38 20.45 18.99
CA GLU A 95 -12.68 20.76 18.39
C GLU A 95 -13.20 19.63 17.48
N LEU A 96 -12.29 18.81 16.94
CA LEU A 96 -12.61 17.65 16.10
C LEU A 96 -12.76 16.36 16.90
N MET A 97 -12.36 16.37 18.18
CA MET A 97 -12.53 15.23 19.09
C MET A 97 -13.95 15.25 19.65
N VAL A 98 -14.86 14.52 19.00
CA VAL A 98 -16.23 14.32 19.53
C VAL A 98 -16.18 13.32 20.68
N PRO A 99 -16.85 13.57 21.82
CA PRO A 99 -16.95 12.62 22.93
C PRO A 99 -17.60 11.29 22.54
#